data_AF-A0A5J4PWE4-F1
#
_entry.id   AF-A0A5J4PWE4-F1
#
_cell.length_a   1.000
_cell.length_b   1.000
_cell.length_c   1.000
_cell.angle_alpha   90.00
_cell.angle_beta   90.00
_cell.angle_gamma   90.00
#
_symmetry.space_group_name_H-M   'P 1'
#
loop_
_entity.id
_entity.type
_entity.pdbx_description
1 polymer ?
#
loop_
_entity_poly.entity_id
_entity_poly.type
_entity_poly.pdbx_seq_one_letter_code
_entity_poly.pdbx_strand_id
1 'polypeptide(L)' 'MQSLLHMGALTAATRSKGELHEYYLRKVAEGKNKMSVLNAVRAKLIHRMFAVIRNNKVYEKDYQNTLA' A
#
# COMPACT_ATOMS: atom_id res chain seq x y z
N MET A 1 -16.86 0.55 -6.87
CA MET A 1 -15.44 0.48 -6.45
C MET A 1 -14.75 1.72 -6.98
N GLN A 2 -14.09 2.51 -6.13
CA GLN A 2 -13.30 3.68 -6.56
C GLN A 2 -12.22 3.21 -7.55
N SER A 3 -12.42 3.46 -8.84
CA SER A 3 -11.63 2.91 -9.95
C SER A 3 -10.17 3.35 -9.90
N LEU A 4 -9.93 4.62 -9.55
CA LEU A 4 -8.58 5.18 -9.44
C LEU A 4 -7.75 4.51 -8.34
N LEU A 5 -8.33 4.33 -7.15
CA LEU A 5 -7.64 3.64 -6.05
C LEU A 5 -7.35 2.18 -6.39
N HIS A 6 -8.28 1.51 -7.09
CA HIS A 6 -8.06 0.14 -7.53
C HIS A 6 -6.87 0.05 -8.49
N MET A 7 -6.81 0.93 -9.50
CA MET A 7 -5.69 0.97 -10.46
C MET A 7 -4.37 1.33 -9.80
N GLY A 8 -4.38 2.25 -8.83
CA GLY A 8 -3.21 2.61 -8.02
C GLY A 8 -2.70 1.43 -7.20
N ALA A 9 -3.59 0.71 -6.52
CA ALA A 9 -3.24 -0.49 -5.77
C ALA A 9 -2.69 -1.61 -6.67
N LEU A 10 -3.29 -1.79 -7.86
CA LEU A 10 -2.82 -2.79 -8.83
C LEU A 10 -1.39 -2.47 -9.29
N THR A 11 -1.14 -1.20 -9.64
CA THR A 11 0.19 -0.72 -10.05
C THR A 11 1.22 -0.90 -8.93
N ALA A 12 0.87 -0.50 -7.70
CA ALA A 12 1.74 -0.64 -6.53
C ALA A 12 2.05 -2.11 -6.19
N ALA A 13 1.09 -3.02 -6.45
CA ALA A 13 1.23 -4.45 -6.16
C ALA A 13 1.98 -5.23 -7.26
N THR A 14 2.00 -4.76 -8.51
CA THR A 14 2.46 -5.58 -9.65
C THR A 14 3.54 -4.93 -10.52
N ARG A 15 3.57 -3.59 -10.62
CA ARG A 15 4.45 -2.86 -11.55
C ARG A 15 5.51 -2.02 -10.85
N SER A 16 5.25 -1.59 -9.62
CA SER A 16 6.18 -0.79 -8.82
C SER A 16 7.09 -1.69 -8.00
N LYS A 17 8.41 -1.45 -8.02
CA LYS A 17 9.34 -2.07 -7.05
C LYS A 17 9.23 -1.33 -5.71
N GLY A 18 9.01 -2.06 -4.61
CA GLY A 18 8.96 -1.50 -3.26
C GLY A 18 8.13 -2.34 -2.28
N GLU A 19 7.98 -1.82 -1.06
CA GLU A 19 7.38 -2.53 0.08
C GLU A 19 5.98 -3.11 -0.20
N LEU A 20 5.12 -2.41 -0.95
CA LEU A 20 3.77 -2.89 -1.27
C LEU A 20 3.78 -4.07 -2.25
N HIS A 21 4.74 -4.09 -3.18
CA HIS A 21 4.92 -5.20 -4.11
C HIS A 21 5.48 -6.43 -3.39
N GLU A 22 6.49 -6.24 -2.54
CA GLU A 22 7.05 -7.30 -1.69
C GLU A 22 5.98 -7.86 -0.74
N TYR A 23 5.16 -7.00 -0.14
CA TYR A 23 4.01 -7.42 0.67
C TYR A 23 3.03 -8.26 -0.16
N TYR A 24 2.69 -7.82 -1.38
CA TYR A 24 1.79 -8.55 -2.25
C TYR A 24 2.33 -9.94 -2.60
N LEU A 25 3.58 -10.02 -3.07
CA LEU A 25 4.23 -11.28 -3.42
C LEU A 25 4.28 -12.24 -2.23
N ARG A 26 4.72 -11.75 -1.06
CA ARG A 26 4.78 -12.55 0.16
C ARG A 26 3.41 -13.09 0.56
N LYS A 27 2.36 -12.25 0.56
CA LYS A 27 1.01 -12.69 0.94
C LYS A 27 0.39 -13.65 -0.06
N VAL A 28 0.68 -13.50 -1.35
CA VAL A 28 0.26 -14.48 -2.37
C VAL A 28 1.02 -15.80 -2.20
N ALA A 29 2.32 -15.76 -1.89
CA ALA A 29 3.12 -16.95 -1.59
C ALA A 29 2.66 -17.69 -0.33
N GLU A 30 2.13 -16.98 0.67
CA GLU A 30 1.44 -17.55 1.84
C GLU A 30 0.08 -18.23 1.47
N GLY A 31 -0.30 -18.29 0.19
CA GLY A 31 -1.54 -18.93 -0.28
C GLY A 31 -2.79 -18.05 -0.17
N LYS A 32 -2.65 -16.76 0.14
CA LYS A 32 -3.81 -15.86 0.24
C LYS A 32 -4.39 -15.52 -1.14
N ASN A 33 -5.71 -15.37 -1.21
CA ASN A 33 -6.39 -14.97 -2.43
C ASN A 33 -5.90 -13.61 -2.93
N LYS A 34 -5.51 -13.53 -4.22
CA LYS A 34 -4.95 -12.33 -4.86
C LYS A 34 -5.81 -11.07 -4.66
N MET A 35 -7.13 -11.19 -4.75
CA MET A 35 -8.04 -10.05 -4.58
C MET A 35 -8.10 -9.58 -3.12
N SER A 36 -8.04 -10.50 -2.15
CA SER A 36 -7.96 -10.17 -0.73
C SER A 36 -6.64 -9.46 -0.39
N VAL A 37 -5.52 -9.94 -0.95
CA VAL A 37 -4.23 -9.25 -0.80
C VAL A 37 -4.26 -7.86 -1.43
N LEU A 38 -4.84 -7.73 -2.63
CA LEU A 38 -5.01 -6.43 -3.28
C LEU A 38 -5.89 -5.48 -2.45
N ASN A 39 -6.91 -6.00 -1.77
CA ASN A 39 -7.72 -5.20 -0.84
C ASN A 39 -6.89 -4.70 0.35
N ALA A 40 -6.00 -5.53 0.89
CA ALA A 40 -5.07 -5.11 1.93
C ALA A 40 -4.09 -4.03 1.43
N VAL A 41 -3.64 -4.10 0.17
CA VAL A 41 -2.83 -3.04 -0.46
C VAL A 41 -3.60 -1.73 -0.56
N ARG A 42 -4.89 -1.75 -0.96
CA ARG A 42 -5.75 -0.55 -0.96
C ARG A 42 -5.86 0.08 0.42
N ALA A 43 -6.11 -0.73 1.45
CA ALA A 43 -6.20 -0.24 2.83
C ALA A 43 -4.88 0.41 3.27
N LYS A 44 -3.73 -0.21 2.98
CA LYS A 44 -2.40 0.36 3.27
C LYS A 44 -2.18 1.71 2.59
N LEU A 45 -2.57 1.87 1.32
CA LEU A 45 -2.47 3.14 0.61
C LEU A 45 -3.36 4.22 1.25
N ILE A 46 -4.62 3.89 1.57
CA ILE A 46 -5.54 4.79 2.27
C ILE A 46 -4.91 5.25 3.60
N HIS A 47 -4.45 4.32 4.43
CA HIS A 47 -3.84 4.68 5.71
C HIS A 47 -2.64 5.62 5.57
N ARG A 48 -1.77 5.40 4.56
CA ARG A 48 -0.65 6.31 4.28
C ARG A 48 -1.13 7.70 3.88
N MET A 49 -2.10 7.79 2.96
CA MET A 49 -2.67 9.07 2.53
C MET A 49 -3.26 9.84 3.72
N PHE A 50 -4.06 9.19 4.55
CA PHE A 50 -4.65 9.82 5.74
C PHE A 50 -3.60 10.24 6.76
N ALA A 51 -2.52 9.48 6.96
CA ALA A 51 -1.43 9.88 7.86
C ALA A 51 -0.71 11.15 7.35
N VAL A 52 -0.41 11.22 6.05
CA VAL A 52 0.24 12.36 5.41
C VAL A 52 -0.65 13.62 5.49
N ILE A 53 -1.93 13.48 5.13
CA ILE A 53 -2.92 14.56 5.20
C ILE A 53 -3.11 15.06 6.63
N ARG A 54 -3.29 14.13 7.59
CA ARG A 54 -3.49 14.46 9.01
C ARG A 54 -2.31 15.24 9.59
N ASN A 55 -1.09 14.89 9.20
CA ASN A 55 0.12 15.53 9.70
C ASN A 55 0.50 16.79 8.90
N ASN A 56 -0.23 17.12 7.81
CA ASN A 56 0.12 18.19 6.87
C ASN A 56 1.58 18.13 6.42
N LYS A 57 2.07 16.91 6.12
CA LYS A 57 3.45 16.66 5.68
C LYS A 57 3.48 16.21 4.23
N VAL A 58 4.64 16.33 3.59
CA VAL A 58 4.89 15.70 2.29
C VAL A 58 5.15 14.21 2.51
N TYR A 59 4.77 13.36 1.55
CA TYR A 59 5.03 11.93 1.63
C TYR A 59 6.54 11.65 1.60
N GLU A 60 7.03 10.89 2.58
CA GLU A 60 8.40 10.42 2.68
C GLU A 60 8.42 8.89 2.57
N LYS A 61 9.18 8.36 1.61
CA LYS A 61 9.24 6.92 1.37
C LYS A 61 9.84 6.17 2.57
N ASP A 62 10.93 6.70 3.12
CA ASP A 62 11.69 6.09 4.20
C ASP A 62 11.41 6.81 5.53
N TYR A 63 10.12 7.02 5.82
CA TYR A 63 9.66 7.72 7.03
C TYR A 63 10.13 7.01 8.30
N GLN A 64 10.92 7.70 9.11
CA GLN A 64 11.33 7.24 10.43
C GLN A 64 10.35 7.76 11.48
N ASN A 65 9.67 6.83 12.16
CA ASN A 65 8.84 7.21 13.29
C ASN A 65 9.75 7.46 14.51
N THR A 66 9.94 8.72 14.88
CA THR A 66 10.78 9.12 16.02
C THR A 66 10.23 8.69 17.39
N LEU A 67 9.00 8.17 17.44
CA LEU A 67 8.33 7.68 18.65
C LEU A 67 8.27 6.15 18.72
N ALA A 68 8.77 5.43 17.72
CA ALA A 68 8.73 3.96 17.63
C ALA A 68 10.02 3.30 18.14
#